data_AF-A0A377VVD8-F1
#
_entry.id   AF-A0A377VVD8-F1
#
_cell.length_a   1.000
_cell.length_b   1.000
_cell.length_c   1.000
_cell.angle_alpha   90.00
_cell.angle_beta   90.00
_cell.angle_gamma   90.00
#
_symmetry.space_group_name_H-M   'P 1'
#
loop_
_entity.id
_entity.type
_entity.pdbx_description
1 polymer ?
#
loop_
_entity_poly.entity_id
_entity_poly.type
_entity_poly.pdbx_seq_one_letter_code
_entity_poly.pdbx_strand_id
1 'polypeptide(L)'
;MDTLAAIGRWLSKQHVVTWCVSREDELWCANAFYVYDPDTVAFYLLSEEHTRHGQMTGQRAKVAGTVNGQPKNGGPDPRRAVQRRDPSSER
;
A
#
# COMPACT_ATOMS: atom_id res chain seq x y z
N MET A 1 23.22 10.12 4.24
CA MET A 1 22.68 9.85 2.88
C MET A 1 22.55 8.36 2.58
N ASP A 2 23.43 7.49 3.10
CA ASP A 2 23.42 6.05 2.79
C ASP A 2 22.14 5.30 3.19
N THR A 3 21.49 5.67 4.30
CA THR A 3 20.27 5.00 4.77
C THR A 3 19.10 5.18 3.82
N LEU A 4 18.85 6.40 3.33
CA LEU A 4 17.75 6.66 2.40
C LEU A 4 17.99 5.93 1.07
N ALA A 5 19.23 5.93 0.57
CA ALA A 5 19.61 5.18 -0.60
C ALA A 5 19.44 3.65 -0.41
N ALA A 6 19.76 3.12 0.78
CA ALA A 6 19.54 1.72 1.12
C ALA A 6 18.04 1.36 1.17
N ILE A 7 17.22 2.23 1.76
CA ILE A 7 15.76 2.09 1.78
C ILE A 7 15.21 2.12 0.36
N GLY A 8 15.61 3.09 -0.46
CA GLY A 8 15.15 3.22 -1.85
C GLY A 8 15.50 1.99 -2.69
N ARG A 9 16.73 1.47 -2.57
CA ARG A 9 17.14 0.21 -3.22
C ARG A 9 16.38 -1.03 -2.72
N TRP A 10 15.86 -1.00 -1.50
CA TRP A 10 15.06 -2.08 -0.96
C TRP A 10 13.60 -1.98 -1.44
N LEU A 11 13.03 -0.78 -1.44
CA LEU A 11 11.69 -0.47 -1.94
C LEU A 11 11.57 -0.75 -3.43
N SER A 12 12.61 -0.50 -4.23
CA SER A 12 12.62 -0.80 -5.67
C SER A 12 12.54 -2.30 -5.99
N LYS A 13 12.73 -3.17 -4.99
CA LYS A 13 12.64 -4.64 -5.13
C LYS A 13 11.29 -5.20 -4.68
N GLN A 14 10.44 -4.39 -4.04
CA GLN A 14 9.09 -4.80 -3.69
C GLN A 14 8.10 -4.15 -4.66
N HIS A 15 6.88 -4.67 -4.67
CA HIS A 15 5.86 -4.25 -5.64
C HIS A 15 4.52 -3.90 -5.01
N VAL A 16 4.28 -4.32 -3.76
CA VAL A 16 2.99 -4.18 -3.10
C VAL A 16 3.15 -3.44 -1.78
N VAL A 17 2.27 -2.49 -1.53
CA VAL A 17 2.12 -1.78 -0.27
C VAL A 17 0.72 -2.05 0.26
N THR A 18 0.61 -2.27 1.57
CA THR A 18 -0.67 -2.13 2.27
C THR A 18 -0.73 -0.69 2.76
N TRP A 19 -1.72 0.08 2.35
CA TRP A 19 -1.96 1.41 2.93
C TRP A 19 -3.29 1.44 3.64
N CYS A 20 -3.37 2.27 4.66
CA CYS A 20 -4.58 2.57 5.41
C CYS A 20 -4.84 4.06 5.41
N VAL A 21 -6.11 4.42 5.22
CA VAL A 21 -6.61 5.78 5.28
C VAL A 21 -7.70 5.84 6.35
N SER A 22 -7.71 6.93 7.10
CA SER A 22 -8.79 7.22 8.06
C SER A 22 -9.54 8.47 7.63
N ARG A 23 -10.87 8.43 7.72
CA ARG A 23 -11.72 9.60 7.58
C ARG A 23 -12.79 9.54 8.67
N GLU A 24 -12.86 10.59 9.48
CA GLU A 24 -13.73 10.62 10.68
C GLU A 24 -13.40 9.42 11.59
N ASP A 25 -14.38 8.57 11.88
CA ASP A 25 -14.23 7.39 12.73
C ASP A 25 -14.04 6.08 11.94
N GLU A 26 -13.89 6.17 10.61
CA GLU A 26 -13.68 5.01 9.75
C GLU A 26 -12.22 4.86 9.34
N LEU A 27 -11.71 3.62 9.43
CA LEU A 27 -10.41 3.22 8.92
C LEU A 27 -10.59 2.16 7.84
N TRP A 28 -9.91 2.36 6.73
CA TRP A 28 -9.90 1.40 5.63
C TRP A 28 -8.49 1.13 5.15
N CYS A 29 -8.19 -0.14 4.89
CA CYS A 29 -6.90 -0.57 4.36
C CYS A 29 -7.06 -1.30 3.04
N ALA A 30 -6.16 -1.04 2.11
CA ALA A 30 -6.10 -1.70 0.82
C ALA A 30 -4.66 -2.08 0.47
N ASN A 31 -4.53 -3.14 -0.31
CA ASN A 31 -3.26 -3.50 -0.94
C ASN A 31 -3.23 -2.95 -2.36
N ALA A 32 -2.12 -2.34 -2.74
CA ALA A 32 -1.95 -1.80 -4.07
C ALA A 32 -0.53 -2.03 -4.60
N PHE A 33 -0.44 -2.08 -5.92
CA PHE A 33 0.85 -2.00 -6.60
C PHE A 33 1.34 -0.56 -6.59
N TYR A 34 2.66 -0.39 -6.44
CA TYR A 34 3.28 0.92 -6.42
C TYR A 34 4.47 1.04 -7.37
N VAL A 35 4.75 2.29 -7.76
CA VAL A 35 6.05 2.75 -8.26
C VAL A 35 6.66 3.68 -7.21
N TYR A 36 7.92 3.44 -6.84
CA TYR A 36 8.64 4.28 -5.88
C TYR A 36 9.53 5.28 -6.61
N ASP A 37 9.37 6.55 -6.30
CA ASP A 37 10.20 7.65 -6.79
C ASP A 37 11.20 8.08 -5.70
N PRO A 38 12.51 7.81 -5.89
CA PRO A 38 13.54 8.16 -4.92
C PRO A 38 13.83 9.67 -4.83
N ASP A 39 13.53 10.44 -5.88
CA ASP A 39 13.85 11.87 -5.94
C ASP A 39 12.89 12.67 -5.05
N THR A 40 11.62 12.29 -5.07
CA THR A 40 10.56 12.90 -4.23
C THR A 40 10.26 12.11 -2.96
N VAL A 41 10.83 10.90 -2.81
CA VAL A 41 10.54 9.95 -1.73
C VAL A 41 9.03 9.67 -1.66
N ALA A 42 8.44 9.34 -2.82
CA ALA A 42 7.01 9.14 -2.97
C ALA A 42 6.63 7.75 -3.51
N PHE A 43 5.42 7.31 -3.20
CA PHE A 43 4.79 6.14 -3.79
C PHE A 43 3.67 6.58 -4.72
N TYR A 44 3.76 6.21 -5.99
CA TYR A 44 2.66 6.30 -6.94
C TYR A 44 1.89 5.00 -6.93
N LEU A 45 0.60 5.10 -6.63
CA LEU A 45 -0.26 3.96 -6.36
C LEU A 45 -1.24 3.79 -7.50
N LEU A 46 -1.37 2.57 -8.02
CA LEU A 46 -2.43 2.26 -8.96
C LEU A 46 -3.65 1.76 -8.18
N SER A 47 -4.75 2.52 -8.22
CA SER A 47 -6.01 2.16 -7.59
C SER A 47 -7.19 2.71 -8.38
N GLU A 48 -8.32 2.01 -8.33
CA GLU A 48 -9.59 2.53 -8.84
C GLU A 48 -10.13 3.62 -7.91
N GLU A 49 -10.55 4.75 -8.48
CA GLU A 49 -11.04 5.92 -7.74
C GLU A 49 -12.37 5.67 -7.02
N HIS A 50 -13.19 4.74 -7.52
CA HIS A 50 -14.51 4.42 -6.96
C HIS A 50 -14.46 3.45 -5.78
N THR A 51 -13.29 2.90 -5.46
CA THR A 51 -13.13 2.06 -4.28
C THR A 51 -13.29 2.87 -3.00
N ARG A 52 -13.74 2.22 -1.91
CA ARG A 52 -13.95 2.91 -0.62
C ARG A 52 -12.66 3.60 -0.13
N HIS A 53 -11.51 2.96 -0.27
CA HIS A 53 -10.22 3.60 0.03
C HIS A 53 -9.89 4.74 -0.92
N GLY A 54 -10.19 4.62 -2.23
CA GLY A 54 -10.00 5.69 -3.21
C GLY A 54 -10.79 6.95 -2.84
N GLN A 55 -12.06 6.78 -2.47
CA GLN A 55 -12.94 7.87 -2.06
C GLN A 55 -12.54 8.49 -0.71
N MET A 56 -12.02 7.68 0.23
CA MET A 56 -11.49 8.18 1.51
C MET A 56 -10.14 8.89 1.33
N THR A 57 -9.36 8.49 0.33
CA THR A 57 -8.06 9.09 -0.01
C THR A 57 -8.26 10.36 -0.82
N GLY A 58 -8.63 11.45 -0.14
CA GLY A 58 -8.67 12.80 -0.71
C GLY A 58 -7.27 13.41 -0.91
N GLN A 59 -7.20 14.60 -1.53
CA GLN A 59 -5.96 15.28 -1.94
C GLN A 59 -4.89 15.48 -0.83
N ARG A 60 -5.26 15.40 0.45
CA ARG A 60 -4.36 15.58 1.60
C ARG A 60 -4.65 14.60 2.75
N ALA A 61 -5.22 13.44 2.41
CA ALA A 61 -5.51 12.42 3.41
C ALA A 61 -4.22 11.97 4.11
N LYS A 62 -4.24 11.90 5.44
CA LYS A 62 -3.16 11.25 6.19
C LYS A 62 -3.31 9.75 6.00
N VAL A 63 -2.24 9.11 5.57
CA VAL A 63 -2.19 7.66 5.35
C VAL A 63 -1.04 7.06 6.12
N ALA A 64 -1.17 5.78 6.46
CA ALA A 64 -0.08 4.94 6.96
C ALA A 64 0.04 3.73 6.05
N GLY A 65 1.25 3.21 5.85
CA GLY A 65 1.44 2.04 5.01
C GLY A 65 2.59 1.15 5.43
N THR A 66 2.51 -0.11 5.05
CA THR A 66 3.55 -1.12 5.27
C THR A 66 3.94 -1.75 3.94
N VAL A 67 5.25 -1.86 3.73
CA VAL A 67 5.83 -2.63 2.65
C VAL A 67 6.52 -3.81 3.30
N ASN A 68 6.10 -5.03 2.94
CA ASN A 68 6.68 -6.26 3.46
C ASN A 68 7.53 -6.91 2.37
N GLY A 69 8.69 -7.44 2.76
CA GLY A 69 9.53 -8.21 1.83
C GLY A 69 8.83 -9.51 1.42
N GLN A 70 8.86 -9.85 0.13
CA GLN A 70 8.47 -11.21 -0.28
C GLN A 70 9.56 -12.22 0.14
N PRO A 71 9.19 -13.32 0.82
CA PRO A 71 10.14 -14.40 1.09
C PRO A 71 10.62 -15.00 -0.24
N LYS A 72 11.94 -15.12 -0.41
CA LYS A 72 12.52 -15.68 -1.66
C LYS A 72 12.27 -17.19 -1.83
N ASN A 73 11.92 -17.91 -0.76
CA ASN A 73 11.76 -19.36 -0.77
C ASN A 73 10.51 -19.78 0.03
N GLY A 74 9.49 -20.30 -0.65
CA GLY A 74 8.53 -21.34 -0.19
C GLY A 74 7.73 -21.17 1.11
N GLY A 75 7.90 -20.11 1.90
CA GLY A 75 7.10 -19.84 3.09
C GLY A 75 5.68 -19.40 2.73
N PRO A 76 4.69 -19.58 3.63
CA PRO A 76 3.32 -19.13 3.37
C PRO A 76 3.33 -17.62 3.07
N ASP A 77 2.73 -17.22 1.94
CA ASP A 77 2.62 -15.82 1.53
C ASP A 77 1.83 -15.05 2.59
N PRO A 78 2.46 -14.14 3.36
CA PRO A 78 1.76 -13.40 4.42
C PRO A 78 0.65 -12.49 3.88
N ARG A 79 0.63 -12.21 2.56
CA ARG A 79 -0.42 -11.41 1.90
C ARG A 79 -1.80 -12.10 1.88
N ARG A 80 -1.87 -13.42 2.09
CA ARG A 80 -3.13 -14.17 2.00
C ARG A 80 -4.02 -14.03 3.25
N ALA A 81 -3.47 -13.59 4.38
CA ALA A 81 -4.18 -13.58 5.67
C ALA A 81 -4.93 -12.27 5.97
N VAL A 82 -4.60 -11.15 5.31
CA VAL A 82 -5.13 -9.80 5.63
C VAL A 82 -5.72 -9.15 4.38
N GLN A 83 -6.69 -9.81 3.76
CA GLN A 83 -7.61 -9.12 2.86
C GLN A 83 -9.01 -9.69 3.07
N ARG A 84 -9.67 -9.22 4.13
CA ARG A 84 -11.12 -9.36 4.20
C ARG A 84 -11.67 -8.56 3.01
N ARG A 85 -12.28 -9.26 2.06
CA ARG A 85 -12.98 -8.63 0.94
C ARG A 85 -14.13 -7.81 1.50
N ASP A 86 -14.33 -6.63 0.93
CA ASP A 86 -15.56 -5.89 1.12
C ASP A 86 -16.71 -6.67 0.46
N PRO A 87 -17.74 -7.12 1.21
CA PRO A 87 -18.86 -7.84 0.64
C PRO A 87 -19.71 -6.99 -0.32
N SER A 88 -19.48 -5.68 -0.39
CA SER A 88 -20.25 -4.77 -1.24
C SER A 88 -19.73 -4.64 -2.67
N SER A 89 -18.56 -5.17 -3.02
CA SER A 89 -18.01 -5.10 -4.38
C SER A 89 -18.51 -6.19 -5.35
N GLU A 90 -19.49 -7.01 -4.94
CA GLU A 90 -20.10 -8.08 -5.74
C GLU A 90 -21.55 -7.76 -6.19
N ARG A 91 -21.94 -6.48 -6.23
CA ARG A 91 -23.23 -6.05 -6.80
C ARG A 91 -23.05 -5.04 -7.92
#